data_AF-A0A822GR82-F1
#
_entry.id   AF-A0A822GR82-F1
#
_cell.length_a   1.000
_cell.length_b   1.000
_cell.length_c   1.000
_cell.angle_alpha   90.00
_cell.angle_beta   90.00
_cell.angle_gamma   90.00
#
_symmetry.space_group_name_H-M   'P 1'
#
loop_
_entity.id
_entity.type
_entity.pdbx_description
1 polymer ?
#
loop_
_entity_poly.entity_id
_entity_poly.type
_entity_poly.pdbx_seq_one_letter_code
_entity_poly.pdbx_strand_id
1 'polypeptide(L)'
;AIPWVEKSDDEVIRNVLNGERLKRPRNGQCSDDLWAIILKCMAHRPEDRPTFVQLDRLISNLFSNRVSMFSRYAQYAFLQHQRNGETNSNSRPPTAIVATSFQPSPATVASVDSRQATGNFVHKFKTVF
;
A
#
# COMPACT_ATOMS: atom_id res chain seq x y z
N ALA A 1 16.88 11.08 11.96
CA ALA A 1 16.35 11.74 13.17
C ALA A 1 16.69 10.86 14.37
N ILE A 2 17.14 11.45 15.46
CA ILE A 2 17.52 10.73 16.68
C ILE A 2 16.26 10.60 17.57
N PRO A 3 15.87 9.39 18.02
CA PRO A 3 14.75 9.22 18.95
C PRO A 3 15.00 9.98 20.27
N TRP A 4 13.94 10.58 20.83
CA TRP A 4 14.00 11.27 22.12
C TRP A 4 15.14 12.28 22.29
N VAL A 5 15.52 12.99 21.21
CA VAL A 5 16.70 13.88 21.16
C VAL A 5 16.81 14.90 22.30
N GLU A 6 15.69 15.34 22.87
CA GLU A 6 15.64 16.32 23.97
C GLU A 6 15.53 15.68 25.37
N LYS A 7 15.77 14.38 25.52
CA LYS A 7 15.64 13.67 26.79
C LYS A 7 16.89 12.89 27.12
N SER A 8 17.25 12.90 28.41
CA SER A 8 18.21 11.95 28.97
C SER A 8 17.65 10.53 29.01
N ASP A 9 18.53 9.53 29.10
CA ASP A 9 18.13 8.12 29.19
C ASP A 9 17.18 7.85 30.37
N ASP A 10 17.45 8.42 31.54
CA ASP A 10 16.61 8.27 32.73
C ASP A 10 15.21 8.87 32.55
N GLU A 11 15.10 10.00 31.84
CA GLU A 11 13.81 10.58 31.47
C GLU A 11 13.06 9.70 30.48
N VAL A 12 13.75 9.14 29.49
CA VAL A 12 13.15 8.21 28.53
C VAL A 12 12.62 6.97 29.25
N ILE A 13 13.40 6.38 30.15
CA ILE A 13 12.98 5.21 30.95
C ILE A 13 11.71 5.54 31.73
N ARG A 14 11.70 6.63 32.52
CA ARG A 14 10.52 7.06 33.29
C ARG A 14 9.30 7.28 32.39
N ASN A 15 9.48 7.97 31.27
CA ASN A 15 8.38 8.29 30.37
C ASN A 15 7.79 7.04 29.71
N VAL A 16 8.63 6.11 29.27
CA VAL A 16 8.18 4.85 28.66
C VAL A 16 7.45 3.96 29.68
N LEU A 17 7.95 3.91 30.93
CA LEU A 17 7.30 3.21 32.04
C LEU A 17 5.94 3.83 32.39
N ASN A 18 5.79 5.15 32.25
CA ASN A 18 4.50 5.84 32.41
C ASN A 18 3.56 5.71 31.18
N GLY A 19 3.96 4.95 30.16
CA GLY A 19 3.16 4.72 28.96
C GLY A 19 3.35 5.74 27.84
N GLU A 20 4.23 6.73 27.99
CA GLU A 20 4.51 7.70 26.93
C GLU A 20 5.24 7.04 25.75
N ARG A 21 4.95 7.52 24.53
CA ARG A 21 5.50 7.01 23.27
C ARG A 21 6.02 8.12 22.39
N LEU A 22 6.86 7.74 21.44
CA LEU A 22 7.35 8.67 20.42
C LEU A 22 6.16 9.28 19.68
N LYS A 23 6.29 10.56 19.32
CA LYS A 23 5.32 11.25 18.47
C LYS A 23 5.55 10.86 17.00
N ARG A 24 4.46 10.84 16.22
CA ARG A 24 4.55 10.60 14.78
C ARG A 24 5.42 11.67 14.11
N PRO A 25 6.34 11.29 13.21
CA PRO A 25 7.11 12.25 12.42
C PRO A 25 6.20 13.15 11.57
N ARG A 26 6.46 14.46 11.55
CA ARG A 26 5.67 15.45 10.78
C ARG A 26 6.00 15.53 9.29
N ASN A 27 7.06 14.85 8.84
CA ASN A 27 7.60 14.93 7.48
C ASN A 27 6.74 14.24 6.41
N GLY A 28 5.55 13.74 6.74
CA GLY A 28 4.62 13.09 5.81
C GLY A 28 5.07 11.72 5.28
N GLN A 29 6.29 11.28 5.57
CA GLN A 29 6.85 10.02 5.08
C GLN A 29 6.29 8.79 5.81
N CYS A 30 5.75 8.98 7.01
CA CYS A 30 5.12 7.92 7.80
C CYS A 30 3.61 7.94 7.54
N SER A 31 3.07 6.97 6.80
CA SER A 31 1.62 6.84 6.59
C SER A 31 0.88 6.51 7.89
N ASP A 32 -0.44 6.75 7.94
CA ASP A 32 -1.26 6.42 9.12
C ASP A 32 -1.19 4.94 9.46
N ASP A 33 -1.28 4.09 8.43
CA ASP A 33 -1.22 2.63 8.57
C ASP A 33 0.15 2.15 9.08
N LEU A 34 1.25 2.74 8.59
CA LEU A 34 2.59 2.42 9.09
C LEU A 34 2.74 2.87 10.55
N TRP A 35 2.22 4.05 10.87
CA TRP A 35 2.25 4.57 12.24
C TRP A 35 1.45 3.69 13.20
N ALA A 36 0.29 3.17 12.77
CA ALA A 36 -0.51 2.24 13.56
C ALA A 36 0.26 0.94 13.86
N ILE A 37 1.03 0.42 12.90
CA ILE A 37 1.92 -0.73 13.12
C ILE A 37 3.01 -0.39 14.15
N ILE A 38 3.65 0.77 14.02
CA ILE A 38 4.69 1.22 14.96
C ILE A 38 4.13 1.33 16.39
N LEU A 39 2.94 1.91 16.56
CA LEU A 39 2.28 2.00 17.87
C LEU A 39 2.00 0.63 18.49
N LYS A 40 1.58 -0.37 17.69
CA LYS A 40 1.43 -1.76 18.16
C LYS A 40 2.74 -2.36 18.65
N CYS A 41 3.84 -2.13 17.93
CA CYS A 41 5.17 -2.57 18.37
C CYS A 41 5.59 -1.92 19.70
N MET A 42 5.11 -0.71 19.97
CA MET A 42 5.37 0.00 21.21
C MET A 42 4.29 -0.23 22.30
N ALA A 43 3.42 -1.25 22.21
CA ALA A 43 2.42 -1.49 23.23
C ALA A 43 3.04 -1.60 24.64
N HIS A 44 2.36 -1.04 25.66
CA HIS A 44 2.88 -1.01 27.04
C HIS A 44 3.08 -2.42 27.59
N ARG A 45 2.08 -3.28 27.41
CA ARG A 45 2.17 -4.69 27.74
C ARG A 45 2.89 -5.44 26.63
N PRO A 46 3.89 -6.28 26.95
CA PRO A 46 4.63 -7.02 25.93
C PRO A 46 3.75 -8.01 25.15
N GLU A 47 2.73 -8.59 25.78
CA GLU A 47 1.77 -9.53 25.17
C GLU A 47 0.88 -8.90 24.09
N ASP A 48 0.69 -7.58 24.13
CA ASP A 48 -0.07 -6.84 23.11
C ASP A 48 0.77 -6.54 21.86
N ARG A 49 2.09 -6.77 21.92
CA ARG A 49 3.01 -6.51 20.81
C ARG A 49 2.92 -7.64 19.79
N PRO A 50 2.96 -7.33 18.49
CA PRO A 50 2.98 -8.38 17.47
C PRO A 50 4.27 -9.19 17.56
N THR A 51 4.15 -10.48 17.30
CA THR A 51 5.30 -11.33 16.99
C THR A 51 5.95 -10.89 15.68
N PHE A 52 7.21 -11.25 15.45
CA PHE A 52 7.88 -10.94 14.18
C PHE A 52 7.16 -11.54 12.96
N VAL A 53 6.56 -12.73 13.09
CA VAL A 53 5.75 -13.34 12.02
C VAL A 53 4.51 -12.51 11.69
N GLN A 54 3.84 -11.95 12.69
CA GLN A 54 2.71 -11.05 12.48
C GLN A 54 3.17 -9.71 11.90
N LEU A 55 4.28 -9.16 12.40
CA LEU A 55 4.85 -7.90 11.94
C LEU A 55 5.24 -7.97 10.46
N ASP A 56 5.90 -9.06 10.04
CA ASP A 56 6.26 -9.30 8.64
C ASP A 56 5.05 -9.31 7.72
N ARG A 57 3.98 -9.99 8.11
CA ARG A 57 2.70 -9.99 7.35
C ARG A 57 2.09 -8.60 7.27
N LEU A 58 2.05 -7.85 8.38
CA LEU A 58 1.49 -6.50 8.43
C LEU A 58 2.26 -5.55 7.49
N ILE A 59 3.59 -5.56 7.58
CA ILE A 59 4.47 -4.73 6.76
C ILE A 59 4.39 -5.14 5.30
N SER A 60 4.45 -6.44 5.00
CA SER A 60 4.34 -6.96 3.64
C SER A 60 3.01 -6.58 3.00
N ASN A 61 1.89 -6.68 3.71
CA ASN A 61 0.58 -6.28 3.18
C ASN A 61 0.52 -4.76 2.88
N LEU A 62 1.15 -3.93 3.72
CA LEU A 62 1.23 -2.49 3.53
C LEU A 62 1.97 -2.11 2.24
N PHE A 63 3.07 -2.79 1.95
CA PHE A 63 3.96 -2.44 0.84
C PHE A 63 3.74 -3.25 -0.44
N SER A 64 3.06 -4.39 -0.36
CA SER A 64 2.70 -5.21 -1.53
C SER A 64 1.88 -4.43 -2.56
N ASN A 65 1.02 -3.50 -2.12
CA ASN A 65 0.23 -2.62 -2.99
C ASN A 65 0.98 -1.36 -3.45
N ARG A 66 2.19 -1.12 -2.95
CA ARG A 66 2.98 0.11 -3.19
C ARG A 66 4.09 -0.11 -4.21
N VAL A 67 4.50 -1.36 -4.44
CA VAL A 67 5.34 -1.70 -5.59
C VAL A 67 4.40 -1.94 -6.77
N SER A 68 4.16 -0.91 -7.57
CA SER A 68 3.43 -1.11 -8.82
C SER A 68 4.16 -2.17 -9.65
N MET A 69 3.40 -3.03 -10.32
CA MET A 69 3.92 -3.96 -11.32
C MET A 69 4.92 -3.26 -12.26
N PHE A 70 4.63 -2.00 -12.62
CA PHE A 70 5.47 -1.10 -13.41
C PHE A 70 6.86 -0.84 -12.80
N SER A 71 6.97 -0.68 -11.48
CA SER A 71 8.25 -0.46 -10.79
C SER A 71 9.13 -1.72 -10.79
N ARG A 72 8.53 -2.91 -10.64
CA ARG A 72 9.28 -4.17 -10.79
C ARG A 72 9.71 -4.41 -12.24
N TYR A 73 8.85 -4.13 -13.22
CA TYR A 73 9.19 -4.26 -14.63
C TYR A 73 10.31 -3.31 -15.07
N ALA A 74 10.32 -2.06 -14.59
CA ALA A 74 11.41 -1.12 -14.87
C ALA A 74 12.76 -1.61 -14.31
N GLN A 75 12.77 -2.18 -13.11
CA GLN A 75 13.97 -2.77 -12.51
C GLN A 75 14.48 -3.98 -13.31
N TYR A 76 13.58 -4.89 -13.72
CA TYR A 76 13.96 -6.02 -14.58
C TYR A 76 14.45 -5.58 -15.96
N ALA A 77 13.81 -4.57 -16.57
CA ALA A 77 14.22 -4.03 -17.87
C ALA A 77 15.63 -3.41 -17.80
N PHE A 78 15.96 -2.67 -16.74
CA PHE A 78 17.30 -2.11 -16.52
C PHE A 78 18.37 -3.21 -16.41
N LEU A 79 18.08 -4.27 -15.64
CA LEU A 79 18.98 -5.41 -15.50
C LEU A 79 19.19 -6.16 -16.82
N GLN A 80 18.16 -6.27 -17.66
CA GLN A 80 18.30 -6.86 -18.99
C GLN A 80 19.09 -5.97 -19.96
N HIS A 81 18.97 -4.65 -19.90
CA HIS A 81 19.79 -3.75 -20.73
C HIS A 81 21.26 -3.79 -20.34
N GLN A 82 21.58 -3.90 -19.05
CA GLN A 82 22.96 -4.14 -18.58
C GLN A 82 23.49 -5.50 -19.09
N ARG A 83 22.63 -6.51 -19.13
CA ARG A 83 22.97 -7.86 -19.63
C ARG A 83 23.10 -7.94 -21.16
N ASN A 84 22.36 -7.10 -21.87
CA ASN A 84 22.33 -7.04 -23.34
C ASN A 84 23.23 -5.92 -23.90
N GLY A 85 23.92 -5.16 -23.03
CA GLY A 85 24.93 -4.15 -23.39
C GLY A 85 26.18 -4.73 -24.06
N GLU A 86 26.29 -6.05 -24.12
CA GLU A 86 27.16 -6.76 -25.06
C GLU A 86 26.27 -7.65 -25.94
N THR A 87 25.74 -7.09 -27.04
CA THR A 87 25.74 -7.68 -28.40
C THR A 87 24.62 -7.14 -29.31
N ASN A 88 25.09 -6.59 -30.45
CA ASN A 88 24.49 -6.58 -31.79
C ASN A 88 23.21 -5.76 -32.07
N SER A 89 23.37 -4.79 -32.97
CA SER A 89 22.42 -3.81 -33.49
C SER A 89 21.25 -4.38 -34.33
N ASN A 90 20.75 -5.58 -34.06
CA ASN A 90 19.66 -6.18 -34.86
C ASN A 90 18.58 -6.95 -34.08
N SER A 91 18.53 -6.89 -32.74
CA SER A 91 17.43 -7.52 -32.01
C SER A 91 16.23 -6.58 -31.86
N ARG A 92 15.16 -6.89 -32.59
CA ARG A 92 13.82 -6.32 -32.43
C ARG A 92 13.36 -6.50 -30.97
N PRO A 93 12.80 -5.47 -30.30
CA PRO A 93 12.29 -5.64 -28.94
C PRO A 93 11.14 -6.67 -28.92
N PRO A 94 11.00 -7.48 -27.84
CA PRO A 94 9.84 -8.35 -27.71
C PRO A 94 8.60 -7.47 -27.65
N THR A 95 7.71 -7.67 -28.62
CA THR A 95 6.42 -7.02 -28.77
C THR A 95 5.70 -7.00 -27.42
N ALA A 96 5.56 -5.81 -26.85
CA ALA A 96 4.58 -5.58 -25.79
C ALA A 96 3.22 -6.05 -26.32
N ILE A 97 2.53 -6.87 -25.54
CA ILE A 97 1.14 -7.20 -25.79
C ILE A 97 0.41 -5.87 -25.94
N VAL A 98 -0.08 -5.62 -27.15
CA VAL A 98 -0.84 -4.43 -27.51
C VAL A 98 -2.11 -4.45 -26.66
N ALA A 99 -2.13 -3.66 -25.60
CA ALA A 99 -3.39 -3.21 -25.03
C ALA A 99 -3.97 -2.21 -26.04
N THR A 100 -4.68 -2.72 -27.04
CA THR A 100 -5.44 -1.89 -27.97
C THR A 100 -6.41 -1.08 -27.12
N SER A 101 -6.16 0.22 -27.07
CA SER A 101 -7.10 1.23 -26.64
C SER A 101 -8.41 1.09 -27.42
N PHE A 102 -9.43 0.51 -26.81
CA PHE A 102 -10.80 0.68 -27.30
C PHE A 102 -11.34 1.97 -26.66
N GLN A 103 -11.15 3.10 -27.35
CA GLN A 103 -11.91 4.31 -27.06
C GLN A 103 -13.26 4.20 -27.78
N PRO A 104 -14.41 4.31 -27.09
CA PRO A 104 -15.65 4.65 -27.76
C PRO A 104 -15.69 6.17 -28.01
N SER A 105 -15.77 6.55 -29.28
CA SER A 105 -16.01 7.93 -29.74
C SER A 105 -17.47 8.34 -29.51
N PRO A 106 -17.79 9.63 -29.27
CA PRO A 106 -19.13 10.08 -28.93
C PRO A 106 -19.96 10.39 -30.19
N ALA A 107 -21.11 9.76 -30.34
CA ALA A 107 -22.14 10.22 -31.28
C ALA A 107 -23.56 9.84 -30.84
N THR A 108 -24.37 10.90 -30.71
CA THR A 108 -25.81 10.95 -31.00
C THR A 108 -26.80 10.49 -29.92
N VAL A 109 -27.33 11.53 -29.26
CA VAL A 109 -28.62 11.62 -28.58
C VAL A 109 -29.77 10.93 -29.34
N ALA A 110 -30.57 10.14 -28.63
CA ALA A 110 -31.96 9.89 -28.94
C ALA A 110 -32.74 9.64 -27.65
N SER A 111 -33.60 10.58 -27.29
CA SER A 111 -34.64 10.45 -26.27
C SER A 111 -35.60 9.33 -26.63
N VAL A 112 -35.93 8.44 -25.68
CA VAL A 112 -37.27 7.87 -25.57
C VAL A 112 -37.60 7.65 -24.09
N ASP A 113 -38.74 8.19 -23.69
CA ASP A 113 -39.30 8.22 -22.34
C ASP A 113 -40.19 6.99 -22.06
N SER A 114 -40.21 6.59 -20.78
CA SER A 114 -41.25 5.89 -20.02
C SER A 114 -41.76 4.50 -20.45
N ARG A 115 -41.55 3.51 -19.57
CA ARG A 115 -42.64 2.82 -18.84
C ARG A 115 -42.13 1.92 -17.69
N GLN A 116 -42.91 1.97 -16.61
CA GLN A 116 -42.82 1.30 -15.30
C GLN A 116 -42.48 -0.19 -15.33
N ALA A 117 -41.70 -0.63 -14.33
CA ALA A 117 -41.94 -1.90 -13.63
C ALA A 117 -41.48 -1.79 -12.17
N THR A 118 -42.44 -1.94 -11.26
CA THR A 118 -42.31 -1.98 -9.81
C THR A 118 -41.66 -3.29 -9.37
N GLY A 119 -40.82 -3.23 -8.32
CA GLY A 119 -40.24 -4.45 -7.73
C GLY A 119 -39.38 -4.17 -6.51
N ASN A 120 -40.02 -4.07 -5.35
CA ASN A 120 -39.37 -4.11 -4.03
C ASN A 120 -38.62 -5.43 -3.84
N PHE A 121 -37.34 -5.39 -3.46
CA PHE A 121 -36.76 -6.48 -2.70
C PHE A 121 -35.85 -5.98 -1.57
N VAL A 122 -36.16 -6.50 -0.39
CA VAL A 122 -35.71 -6.09 0.94
C VAL A 122 -34.28 -6.54 1.23
N HIS A 123 -33.53 -5.66 1.90
CA HIS A 123 -32.33 -5.99 2.65
C HIS A 123 -32.63 -7.05 3.73
N LYS A 124 -31.81 -8.12 3.80
CA LYS A 124 -31.48 -8.88 5.03
C LYS A 124 -30.55 -10.06 4.71
N PHE A 125 -29.31 -10.04 5.21
CA PHE A 125 -28.57 -11.21 5.71
C PHE A 125 -27.47 -10.66 6.65
N LYS A 126 -27.74 -10.53 7.96
CA LYS A 126 -27.58 -11.52 9.05
C LYS A 126 -26.15 -12.02 9.27
N THR A 127 -25.53 -11.46 10.30
CA THR A 127 -24.52 -12.02 11.20
C THR A 127 -24.95 -13.37 11.80
N VAL A 128 -24.08 -14.39 11.76
CA VAL A 128 -23.74 -15.44 12.76
C VAL A 128 -22.51 -16.19 12.18
N PHE A 129 -21.41 -16.58 12.84
CA PHE A 129 -20.98 -16.73 14.22
C PHE A 129 -19.59 -16.11 14.42
#